data_AF-A0A2H0RY77-F1
#
_entry.id   AF-A0A2H0RY77-F1
#
_cell.length_a   1.000
_cell.length_b   1.000
_cell.length_c   1.000
_cell.angle_alpha   90.00
_cell.angle_beta   90.00
_cell.angle_gamma   90.00
#
_symmetry.space_group_name_H-M   'P 1'
#
loop_
_entity.id
_entity.type
_entity.pdbx_description
1 polymer ?
#
loop_
_entity_poly.entity_id
_entity_poly.type
_entity_poly.pdbx_seq_one_letter_code
_entity_poly.pdbx_strand_id
1 'polypeptide(L)'
;MKKSFTLFGTACIAVVLPLVIRLVVLLPLYTDANVRAQTQAALEHIADSEGLLLSGFHIVSFSDDSMRVSHRAHARGADTLRCFTVTLSHSTYSPCGA
;
A
#
# COMPACT_ATOMS: atom_id res chain seq x y z
N MET A 1 -14.68 15.38 36.65
CA MET A 1 -15.06 14.37 35.64
C MET A 1 -15.10 14.88 34.20
N LYS A 2 -15.55 16.12 33.91
CA LYS A 2 -15.56 16.68 32.53
C LYS A 2 -14.19 16.77 31.83
N LYS A 3 -13.12 17.16 32.54
CA LYS A 3 -11.76 17.30 31.98
C LYS A 3 -11.15 15.98 31.47
N SER A 4 -11.46 14.88 32.16
CA SER A 4 -11.00 13.53 31.76
C SER A 4 -11.68 13.06 30.48
N PHE A 5 -12.96 13.38 30.31
CA PHE A 5 -13.74 13.02 29.12
C PHE A 5 -13.27 13.78 27.87
N THR A 6 -12.91 15.06 28.01
CA THR A 6 -12.33 15.86 26.90
C THR A 6 -10.93 15.38 26.50
N LEU A 7 -10.11 14.91 27.45
CA LEU A 7 -8.79 14.33 27.16
C LEU A 7 -8.90 12.98 26.44
N PHE A 8 -9.85 12.14 26.86
CA PHE A 8 -10.11 10.88 26.18
C PHE A 8 -10.61 11.10 24.74
N GLY A 9 -11.57 12.01 24.55
CA GLY A 9 -12.08 12.33 23.22
C GLY A 9 -11.01 12.89 22.27
N THR A 10 -10.13 13.77 22.76
CA THR A 10 -9.01 14.30 21.96
C THR A 10 -7.99 13.22 21.61
N ALA A 11 -7.66 12.32 22.54
CA ALA A 11 -6.80 11.17 22.25
C ALA A 11 -7.43 10.23 21.19
N CYS A 12 -8.72 9.96 21.27
CA CYS A 12 -9.43 9.17 20.25
C CYS A 12 -9.38 9.85 18.87
N ILE A 13 -9.64 11.16 18.79
CA ILE A 13 -9.57 11.90 17.52
C ILE A 13 -8.15 11.86 16.94
N ALA A 14 -7.13 12.05 17.78
CA ALA A 14 -5.73 12.01 17.35
C ALA A 14 -5.34 10.66 16.72
N VAL A 15 -5.95 9.56 17.16
CA VAL A 15 -5.74 8.22 16.60
C VAL A 15 -6.62 7.97 15.38
N VAL A 16 -7.91 8.33 15.43
CA VAL A 16 -8.87 8.02 14.36
C VAL A 16 -8.60 8.84 13.10
N LEU A 17 -8.21 10.11 13.25
CA LEU A 17 -7.98 11.00 12.11
C LEU A 17 -6.95 10.45 11.08
N PRO A 18 -5.74 10.02 11.46
CA PRO A 18 -4.78 9.45 10.50
C PRO A 18 -5.28 8.13 9.89
N LEU A 19 -6.06 7.33 10.63
CA LEU A 19 -6.67 6.11 10.09
C LEU A 19 -7.69 6.44 8.99
N VAL A 20 -8.55 7.45 9.19
CA VAL A 20 -9.52 7.87 8.17
C VAL A 20 -8.82 8.38 6.91
N ILE A 21 -7.79 9.21 7.05
CA ILE A 21 -7.01 9.70 5.91
C ILE A 21 -6.42 8.52 5.12
N ARG A 22 -5.83 7.55 5.82
CA ARG A 22 -5.26 6.36 5.17
C ARG A 22 -6.32 5.50 4.47
N LEU A 23 -7.52 5.42 5.05
CA LEU A 23 -8.63 4.66 4.48
C LEU A 23 -9.17 5.31 3.21
N VAL A 24 -9.25 6.65 3.16
CA VAL A 24 -9.65 7.40 1.96
C VAL A 24 -8.68 7.17 0.81
N VAL A 25 -7.37 7.16 1.06
CA VAL A 25 -6.34 6.92 0.04
C VAL A 25 -6.43 5.51 -0.55
N LEU A 26 -6.82 4.52 0.25
CA LEU A 26 -6.99 3.14 -0.20
C LEU A 26 -8.38 2.87 -0.80
N LEU A 27 -9.35 3.77 -0.56
CA LEU A 27 -10.73 3.60 -0.99
C LEU A 27 -10.87 3.29 -2.49
N PRO A 28 -10.16 3.98 -3.42
CA PRO A 28 -10.23 3.68 -4.86
C PRO A 28 -9.92 2.23 -5.19
N LEU A 29 -8.99 1.60 -4.46
CA LEU A 29 -8.62 0.20 -4.67
C LEU A 29 -9.80 -0.76 -4.39
N TYR A 30 -10.71 -0.36 -3.51
CA TYR A 30 -11.88 -1.14 -3.12
C TYR A 30 -13.15 -0.73 -3.87
N THR A 31 -13.31 0.54 -4.22
CA THR A 31 -14.52 1.07 -4.86
C THR A 31 -14.46 1.09 -6.38
N ASP A 32 -13.27 1.27 -6.98
CA ASP A 32 -13.09 1.36 -8.42
C ASP A 32 -12.53 0.05 -8.99
N ALA A 33 -13.34 -0.63 -9.81
CA ALA A 33 -12.97 -1.90 -10.43
C ALA A 33 -11.82 -1.74 -11.44
N ASN A 34 -11.70 -0.59 -12.11
CA ASN A 34 -10.65 -0.32 -13.08
C ASN A 34 -9.30 -0.15 -12.37
N VAL A 35 -9.27 0.65 -11.29
CA VAL A 35 -8.07 0.84 -10.45
C VAL A 35 -7.60 -0.50 -9.87
N ARG A 36 -8.54 -1.33 -9.41
CA ARG A 36 -8.23 -2.69 -8.92
C ARG A 36 -7.63 -3.56 -10.03
N ALA A 37 -8.22 -3.58 -11.22
CA ALA A 37 -7.73 -4.38 -12.34
C ALA A 37 -6.33 -3.93 -12.79
N GLN A 38 -6.08 -2.62 -12.88
CA GLN A 38 -4.77 -2.07 -13.23
C GLN A 38 -3.72 -2.41 -12.17
N THR A 39 -4.07 -2.30 -10.89
CA THR A 39 -3.17 -2.65 -9.78
C THR A 39 -2.82 -4.13 -9.80
N GLN A 40 -3.81 -5.00 -10.02
CA GLN A 40 -3.60 -6.43 -10.15
C GLN A 40 -2.68 -6.76 -11.34
N ALA A 41 -2.98 -6.23 -12.52
CA ALA A 41 -2.18 -6.46 -13.72
C ALA A 41 -0.73 -5.98 -13.53
N ALA A 42 -0.53 -4.84 -12.86
CA ALA A 42 0.80 -4.32 -12.57
C ALA A 42 1.57 -5.22 -11.59
N LEU A 43 0.92 -5.73 -10.53
CA LEU A 43 1.53 -6.66 -9.59
C LEU A 43 1.86 -8.01 -10.23
N GLU A 44 0.97 -8.54 -11.08
CA GLU A 44 1.21 -9.76 -11.86
C GLU A 44 2.39 -9.57 -12.81
N HIS A 45 2.47 -8.44 -13.51
CA HIS A 45 3.60 -8.13 -14.39
C HIS A 45 4.94 -8.08 -13.65
N ILE A 46 4.98 -7.47 -12.46
CA ILE A 46 6.19 -7.43 -11.62
C ILE A 46 6.52 -8.83 -11.11
N ALA A 47 5.52 -9.58 -10.65
CA ALA A 47 5.69 -10.95 -10.16
C ALA A 47 6.29 -11.87 -11.23
N ASP A 48 5.76 -11.82 -12.45
CA ASP A 48 6.23 -12.62 -13.57
C ASP A 48 7.63 -12.20 -14.04
N SER A 49 7.93 -10.90 -14.06
CA SER A 49 9.24 -10.40 -14.52
C SER A 49 10.37 -10.64 -13.50
N GLU A 50 10.08 -10.58 -12.20
CA GLU A 50 11.08 -10.76 -11.14
C GLU A 50 11.07 -12.17 -10.53
N GLY A 51 10.15 -13.05 -10.95
CA GLY A 51 9.98 -14.39 -10.39
C GLY A 51 9.50 -14.38 -8.94
N LEU A 52 8.63 -13.43 -8.60
CA LEU A 52 8.13 -13.20 -7.24
C LEU A 52 6.72 -13.77 -7.06
N LEU A 53 6.33 -14.01 -5.81
CA LEU A 53 4.98 -14.48 -5.49
C LEU A 53 4.08 -13.29 -5.18
N LEU A 54 2.86 -13.31 -5.73
CA LEU A 54 1.84 -12.29 -5.46
C LEU A 54 1.55 -12.12 -3.96
N SER A 55 1.61 -13.21 -3.19
CA SER A 55 1.35 -13.22 -1.75
C SER A 55 2.40 -12.45 -0.93
N GLY A 56 3.59 -12.20 -1.48
CA GLY A 56 4.64 -11.46 -0.80
C GLY A 56 4.49 -9.94 -0.92
N PHE A 57 3.58 -9.45 -1.77
CA PHE A 57 3.41 -8.02 -1.99
C PHE A 57 2.55 -7.36 -0.92
N HIS A 58 3.02 -6.19 -0.48
CA HIS A 58 2.32 -5.30 0.44
C HIS A 58 2.30 -3.89 -0.14
N ILE A 59 1.12 -3.29 -0.24
CA ILE A 59 0.96 -1.89 -0.65
C ILE A 59 1.35 -1.00 0.53
N VAL A 60 2.42 -0.21 0.35
CA VAL A 60 2.93 0.71 1.36
C VAL A 60 2.21 2.05 1.27
N SER A 61 2.05 2.57 0.05
CA SER A 61 1.32 3.80 -0.23
C SER A 61 0.65 3.72 -1.59
N PHE A 62 -0.47 4.41 -1.72
CA PHE A 62 -1.23 4.54 -2.96
C PHE A 62 -1.48 6.02 -3.22
N SER A 63 -1.50 6.42 -4.48
CA SER A 63 -1.80 7.75 -4.98
C SER A 63 -2.58 7.59 -6.30
N ASP A 64 -3.09 8.68 -6.87
CA ASP A 64 -3.97 8.62 -8.03
C ASP A 64 -3.34 7.91 -9.25
N ASP A 65 -2.02 8.04 -9.44
CA ASP A 65 -1.30 7.44 -10.57
C ASP A 65 -0.07 6.60 -10.16
N SER A 66 0.21 6.47 -8.87
CA SER A 66 1.37 5.70 -8.42
C SER A 66 1.11 4.91 -7.15
N MET A 67 1.74 3.75 -7.06
CA MET A 67 1.75 2.94 -5.85
C MET A 67 3.16 2.54 -5.47
N ARG A 68 3.43 2.48 -4.17
CA ARG A 68 4.66 1.88 -3.64
C ARG A 68 4.31 0.54 -3.04
N VAL A 69 5.01 -0.49 -3.48
CA VAL A 69 4.78 -1.87 -3.05
C VAL A 69 6.09 -2.43 -2.52
N SER A 70 6.01 -3.13 -1.39
CA SER A 70 7.12 -3.90 -0.84
C SER A 70 6.84 -5.38 -1.01
N HIS A 71 7.83 -6.16 -1.43
CA HIS A 71 7.74 -7.60 -1.53
C HIS A 71 8.62 -8.28 -0.48
N ARG A 72 8.06 -9.25 0.24
CA ARG A 72 8.78 -10.10 1.20
C ARG A 72 8.86 -11.53 0.68
N ALA A 73 10.06 -12.07 0.57
CA ALA A 73 10.29 -13.37 -0.08
C ALA A 73 9.84 -14.62 0.72
N HIS A 74 9.38 -14.49 1.96
CA HIS A 74 8.90 -15.60 2.82
C HIS A 74 9.82 -16.84 2.81
N ALA A 75 11.12 -16.63 2.69
CA ALA A 75 12.11 -17.70 2.63
C ALA A 75 12.50 -18.14 4.05
N ARG A 76 12.95 -19.39 4.21
CA ARG A 76 13.57 -19.82 5.47
C ARG A 76 14.93 -19.12 5.63
N GLY A 77 14.99 -18.07 6.46
CA GLY A 77 16.22 -17.32 6.71
C GLY A 77 15.98 -15.82 6.85
N ALA A 78 16.97 -15.00 6.50
CA ALA A 78 16.81 -13.56 6.41
C ALA A 78 15.87 -13.23 5.23
N ASP A 79 14.74 -12.59 5.54
CA ASP A 79 13.79 -12.18 4.50
C ASP A 79 14.36 -11.03 3.68
N THR A 80 14.46 -11.23 2.37
CA THR A 80 14.77 -10.16 1.45
C THR A 80 13.51 -9.30 1.24
N LEU A 81 13.61 -8.04 1.66
CA LEU A 81 12.61 -7.02 1.40
C LEU A 81 13.01 -6.26 0.14
N ARG A 82 12.19 -6.37 -0.89
CA ARG A 82 12.31 -5.56 -2.12
C ARG A 82 11.24 -4.47 -2.11
N CYS A 83 11.52 -3.33 -2.71
CA CYS A 83 10.57 -2.22 -2.80
C CYS A 83 10.51 -1.73 -4.24
N PHE A 84 9.30 -1.53 -4.74
CA PHE A 84 9.03 -1.06 -6.09
C PHE A 84 8.08 0.14 -6.05
N THR A 85 8.34 1.12 -6.90
CA THR A 85 7.42 2.22 -7.22
C THR A 85 6.83 1.94 -8.58
N VAL A 86 5.50 1.91 -8.66
CA VAL A 86 4.74 1.53 -9.86
C VAL A 86 3.90 2.72 -10.30
N THR A 87 3.94 3.03 -11.58
CA THR A 87 3.09 4.05 -12.21
C THR A 87 1.95 3.36 -12.94
N LEU A 88 0.70 3.64 -12.56
CA LEU A 88 -0.49 2.93 -13.02
C LEU A 88 -0.79 3.24 -14.50
N SER A 89 -0.67 4.50 -14.92
CA SER A 89 -0.96 4.93 -16.30
C SER A 89 -0.10 4.24 -17.37
N HIS A 90 1.12 3.83 -17.03
CA HIS A 90 2.10 3.29 -17.98
C HIS A 90 2.59 1.88 -17.61
N SER A 91 1.98 1.25 -16.59
CA SER A 91 2.37 -0.06 -16.05
C SER A 91 3.89 -0.25 -15.90
N THR A 92 4.59 0.83 -15.57
CA THR A 92 6.06 0.87 -15.43
C THR A 92 6.41 0.84 -13.95
N TYR A 93 7.51 0.16 -13.63
CA TYR A 93 7.99 0.07 -12.25
C TYR A 93 9.49 0.34 -12.15
N SER A 94 9.91 0.80 -10.98
CA SER A 94 11.31 1.04 -10.63
C SER A 94 11.57 0.63 -9.17
N PRO A 95 12.80 0.19 -8.82
CA PRO A 95 13.15 -0.07 -7.43
C PRO A 95 13.10 1.23 -6.61
N CYS A 96 12.66 1.15 -5.35
CA CYS A 96 12.63 2.31 -4.47
C CYS A 96 14.06 2.77 -4.13
N GLY A 97 14.36 4.05 -4.36
CA GLY A 97 15.63 4.67 -3.94
C GLY A 97 16.79 4.51 -4.92
N ALA A 98 16.50 4.53 -6.23
CA ALA A 98 17.52 4.76 -7.25
C ALA A 98 18.19 6.14 -7.09
#